data_AF-A0AAW6Y8D2-F1
#
_entry.id   AF-A0AAW6Y8D2-F1
#
_cell.length_a   1.000
_cell.length_b   1.000
_cell.length_c   1.000
_cell.angle_alpha   90.00
_cell.angle_beta   90.00
_cell.angle_gamma   90.00
#
_symmetry.space_group_name_H-M   'P 1'
#
loop_
_entity.id
_entity.type
_entity.pdbx_description
1 polymer ?
#
loop_
_entity_poly.entity_id
_entity_poly.type
_entity_poly.pdbx_seq_one_letter_code
_entity_poly.pdbx_strand_id
1 'polypeptide(L)'
;MTINGLHSFKDLGLVPTLKPHVNLPSPRFSYLEVPGRLGSFDLTESLAGEVLYEMREGSFEFIVADKGVWQKAYERLKRDVHGLKTTLVLDSE
;
A
#
# COMPACT_ATOMS: atom_id res chain seq x y z
N MET A 1 5.60 -14.87 0.78
CA MET A 1 4.83 -13.83 1.48
C MET A 1 3.41 -14.30 1.68
N THR A 2 2.75 -13.76 2.70
CA THR A 2 1.36 -14.08 3.01
C THR A 2 0.46 -12.85 2.81
N ILE A 3 -0.61 -13.03 2.04
CA ILE A 3 -1.63 -12.02 1.72
C ILE A 3 -2.93 -12.44 2.38
N ASN A 4 -3.34 -11.73 3.43
CA ASN A 4 -4.55 -12.06 4.21
C ASN A 4 -4.59 -13.53 4.70
N GLY A 5 -3.46 -14.07 5.13
CA GLY A 5 -3.34 -15.48 5.53
C GLY A 5 -3.09 -16.47 4.39
N LEU A 6 -3.23 -16.07 3.12
CA LEU A 6 -2.94 -16.91 1.95
C LEU A 6 -1.47 -16.77 1.53
N HIS A 7 -0.76 -17.88 1.41
CA HIS A 7 0.60 -17.89 0.93
C HIS A 7 0.65 -17.66 -0.58
N SER A 8 1.28 -16.56 -1.01
CA SER A 8 1.47 -16.17 -2.43
C SER A 8 1.86 -17.35 -3.33
N PHE A 9 2.91 -18.09 -3.01
CA PHE A 9 3.31 -19.25 -3.81
C PHE A 9 2.43 -20.49 -3.59
N LYS A 10 2.30 -20.99 -2.36
CA LYS A 10 1.64 -22.29 -2.09
C LYS A 10 0.14 -22.29 -2.42
N ASP A 11 -0.55 -21.19 -2.17
CA ASP A 11 -2.00 -21.11 -2.34
C ASP A 11 -2.42 -20.45 -3.65
N LEU A 12 -1.64 -19.47 -4.13
CA LEU A 12 -1.98 -18.68 -5.34
C LEU A 12 -1.08 -19.00 -6.54
N GLY A 13 0.02 -19.73 -6.37
CA GLY A 13 0.98 -20.01 -7.44
C GLY A 13 1.79 -18.78 -7.89
N LEU A 14 1.80 -17.72 -7.07
CA LEU A 14 2.48 -16.45 -7.36
C LEU A 14 3.86 -16.42 -6.72
N VAL A 15 4.88 -16.25 -7.54
CA VAL A 15 6.28 -16.10 -7.12
C VAL A 15 6.66 -14.62 -7.18
N PRO A 16 7.08 -14.00 -6.07
CA PRO A 16 7.56 -12.62 -6.08
C PRO A 16 8.80 -12.51 -6.95
N THR A 17 8.84 -11.55 -7.88
CA THR A 17 10.02 -11.32 -8.74
C THR A 17 11.05 -10.42 -8.09
N LEU A 18 10.57 -9.46 -7.30
CA LEU A 18 11.37 -8.43 -6.68
C LEU A 18 11.00 -8.27 -5.22
N LYS A 19 11.90 -7.65 -4.46
CA LYS A 19 11.56 -7.20 -3.12
C LYS A 19 10.42 -6.18 -3.23
N PRO A 20 9.41 -6.27 -2.35
CA PRO A 20 8.34 -5.28 -2.24
C PRO A 20 8.86 -3.86 -2.25
N HIS A 21 8.25 -3.01 -3.07
CA HIS A 21 8.55 -1.60 -3.09
C HIS A 21 7.47 -0.86 -2.30
N VAL A 22 7.83 -0.31 -1.14
CA VAL A 22 6.92 0.50 -0.31
C VAL A 22 7.58 1.85 -0.11
N ASN A 23 6.95 2.91 -0.61
CA ASN A 23 7.47 4.25 -0.47
C ASN A 23 7.38 4.75 0.96
N LEU A 24 8.28 5.67 1.31
CA LEU A 24 8.15 6.45 2.53
C LEU A 24 6.88 7.30 2.46
N PRO A 25 6.19 7.50 3.59
CA PRO A 25 4.98 8.32 3.58
C PRO A 25 5.34 9.79 3.37
N SER A 26 4.56 10.48 2.54
CA SER A 26 4.73 11.92 2.33
C SER A 26 4.15 12.69 3.53
N PRO A 27 4.80 13.77 3.99
CA PRO A 27 4.22 14.66 4.98
C PRO A 27 2.92 15.28 4.46
N ARG A 28 1.91 15.36 5.32
CA ARG A 28 0.62 15.99 5.03
C ARG A 28 0.62 17.40 5.56
N PHE A 29 0.48 18.38 4.67
CA PHE A 29 0.40 19.79 5.04
C PHE A 29 -1.03 20.32 4.98
N SER A 30 -1.40 21.19 5.92
CA SER A 30 -2.68 21.89 5.94
C SER A 30 -2.45 23.39 6.00
N TYR A 31 -2.87 24.10 4.95
CA TYR A 31 -2.75 25.55 4.85
C TYR A 31 -4.13 26.20 4.92
N LEU A 32 -4.24 27.28 5.70
CA LEU A 32 -5.40 28.15 5.72
C LEU A 32 -5.05 29.48 5.02
N GLU A 33 -5.80 29.81 3.97
CA GLU A 33 -5.75 31.14 3.36
C GLU A 33 -6.82 32.05 3.97
N VAL A 34 -6.43 33.24 4.42
CA VAL A 34 -7.35 34.24 5.00
C VAL A 34 -7.53 35.39 4.01
N PRO A 35 -8.76 35.67 3.53
CA PRO A 35 -9.02 36.79 2.64
C PRO A 35 -8.59 38.12 3.27
N GLY A 36 -7.82 38.93 2.52
CA GLY A 36 -7.33 40.24 2.98
C GLY A 36 -5.97 40.22 3.68
N ARG A 37 -5.33 39.05 3.83
CA ARG A 37 -3.94 38.91 4.30
C ARG A 37 -3.05 38.35 3.18
N LEU A 38 -1.84 38.87 3.06
CA LEU A 38 -0.79 38.30 2.19
C LEU A 38 -0.10 37.14 2.94
N GLY A 39 -0.30 35.91 2.47
CA GLY A 39 0.34 34.70 2.98
C GLY A 39 -0.64 33.68 3.57
N SER A 40 -0.30 32.39 3.45
CA SER A 40 -1.02 31.27 4.07
C SER A 40 -0.48 30.96 5.47
N PHE A 41 -1.36 30.51 6.37
CA PHE A 41 -0.95 30.01 7.69
C PHE A 41 -0.79 28.50 7.61
N ASP A 42 0.39 27.98 7.93
CA ASP A 42 0.61 26.54 8.07
C ASP A 42 0.03 26.07 9.40
N LEU A 43 -1.04 25.28 9.35
CA LEU A 43 -1.72 24.72 10.51
C LEU A 43 -1.19 23.34 10.91
N THR A 44 -0.27 22.78 10.13
CA THR A 44 0.17 21.38 10.24
C THR A 44 0.68 21.07 11.64
N GLU A 45 1.55 21.93 12.19
CA GLU A 45 2.08 21.76 13.55
C GLU A 45 1.19 22.39 14.63
N SER A 46 0.42 23.44 14.29
CA SER A 46 -0.33 24.22 15.28
C SER A 46 -1.60 23.50 15.78
N LEU A 47 -2.20 22.62 14.97
CA LEU A 47 -3.39 21.86 15.36
C LEU A 47 -3.08 20.48 15.94
N ALA A 48 -2.08 19.78 15.39
CA ALA A 48 -1.78 18.39 15.73
C ALA A 48 -0.60 18.24 16.72
N GLY A 49 0.28 19.25 16.82
CA GLY A 49 1.50 19.18 17.64
C GLY A 49 2.60 18.27 17.06
N GLU A 50 2.34 17.58 15.95
CA GLU A 50 3.26 16.69 15.25
C GLU A 50 3.01 16.69 13.73
N VAL A 51 4.01 16.24 12.96
CA VAL A 51 3.89 16.11 11.50
C VAL A 51 2.99 14.92 11.18
N LEU A 52 1.85 15.19 10.54
CA LEU A 52 0.99 14.14 10.00
C LEU A 52 1.53 13.62 8.66
N TYR A 53 1.20 12.37 8.34
CA TYR A 53 1.68 11.69 7.14
C TYR A 53 0.53 11.12 6.33
N GLU A 54 0.69 11.10 5.01
CA GLU A 54 -0.22 10.44 4.08
C GLU A 54 -0.05 8.92 4.07
N MET A 55 -1.01 8.22 3.46
CA MET A 55 -0.92 6.77 3.24
C MET A 55 0.24 6.44 2.30
N ARG A 56 0.94 5.34 2.59
CA ARG A 56 2.04 4.86 1.76
C ARG A 56 1.51 4.18 0.51
N GLU A 57 2.11 4.50 -0.62
CA GLU A 57 1.91 3.79 -1.87
C GLU A 57 3.07 2.84 -2.14
N GLY A 58 2.82 1.77 -2.88
CA GLY A 58 3.81 0.77 -3.18
C GLY A 58 3.35 -0.22 -4.24
N SER A 59 4.26 -1.08 -4.67
CA SER A 59 4.01 -2.11 -5.65
C SER A 59 4.65 -3.44 -5.24
N PHE A 60 3.98 -4.51 -5.66
CA PHE A 60 4.41 -5.88 -5.47
C PHE A 60 4.30 -6.57 -6.82
N GLU A 61 5.41 -7.12 -7.31
CA GLU A 61 5.46 -7.79 -8.61
C GLU A 61 5.54 -9.29 -8.41
N PHE A 62 4.73 -10.00 -9.21
CA PHE A 62 4.64 -11.45 -9.18
C PHE A 62 4.67 -12.02 -10.58
N ILE A 63 5.31 -13.17 -10.72
CA ILE A 63 5.12 -14.08 -11.85
C ILE A 63 4.30 -15.27 -11.40
N VAL A 64 3.57 -15.88 -12.34
CA VAL A 64 2.87 -17.13 -12.09
C VAL A 64 3.82 -18.28 -12.40
N ALA A 65 3.93 -19.23 -11.48
CA ALA A 65 4.76 -20.42 -11.69
C ALA A 65 4.25 -21.29 -12.87
N ASP A 66 2.93 -21.36 -13.04
CA ASP A 66 2.27 -22.09 -14.14
C ASP A 66 1.22 -21.19 -14.82
N LYS A 67 1.36 -21.00 -16.14
CA LYS A 67 0.43 -20.20 -16.96
C LYS A 67 -1.02 -20.66 -16.83
N GLY A 68 -1.27 -21.97 -16.65
CA GLY A 68 -2.62 -22.51 -16.48
C GLY A 68 -3.33 -22.02 -15.22
N VAL A 69 -2.57 -21.55 -14.23
CA VAL A 69 -3.09 -21.11 -12.92
C VAL A 69 -3.37 -19.61 -12.88
N TRP A 70 -2.88 -18.83 -13.86
CA TRP A 70 -3.00 -17.36 -13.88
C TRP A 70 -4.42 -16.86 -13.64
N GLN A 71 -5.37 -17.37 -14.41
CA GLN A 71 -6.75 -16.89 -14.34
C GLN A 71 -7.38 -17.18 -12.97
N LYS A 72 -7.11 -18.36 -12.41
CA LYS A 72 -7.57 -18.75 -11.07
C LYS A 72 -6.94 -17.89 -9.98
N ALA A 73 -5.64 -17.60 -10.08
CA ALA A 73 -4.94 -16.75 -9.13
C ALA A 73 -5.48 -15.31 -9.16
N TYR A 74 -5.72 -14.77 -10.37
CA TYR A 74 -6.28 -13.44 -10.56
C TYR A 74 -7.70 -13.31 -9.98
N GLU A 75 -8.59 -14.26 -10.27
CA GLU A 75 -9.94 -14.29 -9.71
C GLU A 75 -9.92 -14.39 -8.18
N ARG A 76 -8.99 -15.17 -7.62
CA ARG A 76 -8.84 -15.32 -6.18
C ARG A 76 -8.41 -14.00 -5.52
N LEU A 77 -7.40 -13.33 -6.08
CA LEU A 77 -6.96 -12.01 -5.60
C LEU A 77 -8.09 -10.98 -5.70
N LYS A 78 -8.83 -10.97 -6.81
CA LYS A 78 -9.96 -10.05 -6.98
C LYS A 78 -11.06 -10.27 -5.94
N ARG A 79 -11.33 -11.51 -5.56
CA ARG A 79 -12.35 -11.82 -4.55
C ARG A 79 -11.86 -11.55 -3.13
N ASP A 80 -10.64 -11.96 -2.81
CA ASP A 80 -10.17 -12.07 -1.43
C ASP A 80 -9.38 -10.82 -0.97
N VAL A 81 -8.94 -9.95 -1.90
CA VAL A 81 -8.06 -8.80 -1.61
C VAL A 81 -8.62 -7.47 -2.13
N HIS A 82 -9.21 -7.45 -3.34
CA HIS A 82 -9.61 -6.18 -3.98
C HIS A 82 -10.65 -5.41 -3.14
N GLY A 83 -10.36 -4.14 -2.84
CA GLY A 83 -11.24 -3.25 -2.08
C GLY A 83 -11.30 -3.54 -0.58
N LEU A 84 -10.55 -4.53 -0.08
CA LEU A 84 -10.54 -4.93 1.32
C LEU A 84 -9.24 -4.50 2.01
N LYS A 85 -9.36 -4.07 3.27
CA LYS A 85 -8.19 -3.87 4.13
C LYS A 85 -7.54 -5.22 4.38
N THR A 86 -6.33 -5.39 3.86
CA THR A 86 -5.60 -6.66 3.86
C THR A 86 -4.26 -6.52 4.57
N THR A 87 -3.88 -7.55 5.32
CA THR A 87 -2.54 -7.65 5.92
C THR A 87 -1.59 -8.37 4.95
N LEU A 88 -0.43 -7.74 4.71
CA LEU A 88 0.66 -8.31 3.94
C LEU A 88 1.83 -8.62 4.89
N VAL A 89 2.29 -9.86 4.91
CA VAL A 89 3.43 -10.30 5.72
C VAL A 89 4.50 -10.85 4.80
N LEU A 90 5.70 -10.28 4.87
CA LEU A 90 6.85 -10.77 4.12
C LEU A 90 7.41 -11.99 4.82
N ASP A 91 7.87 -12.96 4.03
CA ASP A 91 8.58 -14.10 4.60
C ASP A 91 9.93 -13.55 5.10
N SER A 92 10.26 -13.83 6.36
CA SER A 92 11.62 -13.67 6.85
C SER A 92 12.48 -14.82 6.32
N GLU A 93 13.79 -14.58 6.15
CA GLU A 93 14.78 -15.65 5.96
C GLU A 93 14.68 -16.73 7.05
#